data_AF-A0A7K6CXC2-F1
#
_entry.id   AF-A0A7K6CXC2-F1
#
_cell.length_a   1.000
_cell.length_b   1.000
_cell.length_c   1.000
_cell.angle_alpha   90.00
_cell.angle_beta   90.00
_cell.angle_gamma   90.00
#
_symmetry.space_group_name_H-M   'P 1'
#
loop_
_entity.id
_entity.type
_entity.pdbx_description
1 polymer ?
#
loop_
_entity_poly.entity_id
_entity_poly.type
_entity_poly.pdbx_seq_one_letter_code
_entity_poly.pdbx_strand_id
1 'polypeptide(L)' 'SGGGNDRGSWGGWSPPCPTFCGVCGVRTRVEPSDSSDNSGLNDVRLYCCA' A
#
# COMPACT_ATOMS: atom_id res chain seq x y z
N SER A 1 -8.04 3.86 -15.07
CA SER A 1 -7.23 2.63 -15.00
C SER A 1 -5.96 2.95 -14.24
N GLY A 2 -5.59 2.15 -13.23
CA GLY A 2 -4.31 2.30 -12.55
C GLY A 2 -3.20 1.69 -13.39
N GLY A 3 -2.12 2.44 -13.66
CA GLY A 3 -0.98 2.02 -14.49
C GLY A 3 0.06 1.20 -13.73
N GLY A 4 -0.37 0.14 -13.05
CA GLY A 4 0.54 -0.80 -12.36
C GLY A 4 1.35 -1.66 -13.32
N ASN A 5 2.32 -2.40 -12.81
CA ASN A 5 3.10 -3.36 -13.59
C ASN A 5 2.32 -4.69 -13.79
N ASP A 6 2.59 -5.40 -14.88
CA ASP A 6 1.91 -6.67 -15.21
C ASP A 6 2.59 -7.90 -14.59
N ARG A 7 3.44 -7.71 -13.57
CA ARG A 7 4.29 -8.76 -13.00
C ARG A 7 3.91 -9.04 -11.55
N GLY A 8 3.89 -10.33 -11.18
CA GLY A 8 3.53 -10.79 -9.84
C GLY A 8 2.08 -11.23 -9.74
N SER A 9 1.71 -11.79 -8.59
CA SER A 9 0.34 -12.14 -8.23
C SER A 9 -0.09 -11.33 -7.02
N TRP A 10 -1.35 -10.92 -6.97
CA TRP A 10 -1.92 -10.26 -5.80
C TRP A 10 -1.86 -11.18 -4.58
N GLY A 11 -1.41 -10.64 -3.45
CA GLY A 11 -1.57 -11.29 -2.15
C GLY A 11 -3.03 -11.24 -1.68
N GLY A 12 -3.30 -11.87 -0.53
CA GLY A 12 -4.60 -11.73 0.12
C GLY A 12 -4.86 -10.30 0.58
N TRP A 13 -6.14 -9.88 0.55
CA TRP A 13 -6.56 -8.60 1.08
C TRP A 13 -6.47 -8.57 2.61
N SER A 14 -6.19 -7.40 3.17
CA SER A 14 -6.39 -7.18 4.60
C SER A 14 -7.89 -7.24 4.95
N PRO A 15 -8.25 -7.55 6.21
CA PRO A 15 -9.60 -7.36 6.69
C PRO A 15 -10.08 -5.91 6.48
N PRO A 16 -11.40 -5.69 6.34
CA PRO A 16 -11.95 -4.34 6.29
C PRO A 16 -11.74 -3.62 7.63
N CYS A 17 -11.88 -2.28 7.61
CA CYS A 17 -11.99 -1.52 8.85
C CYS A 17 -13.18 -2.03 9.70
N PRO A 18 -13.14 -1.87 11.03
CA PRO A 18 -14.26 -2.20 11.90
C PRO A 18 -15.57 -1.53 11.46
N THR A 19 -16.71 -2.09 11.86
CA THR A 19 -18.02 -1.50 11.58
C THR A 19 -18.07 -0.05 12.08
N PHE A 20 -18.60 0.84 11.24
CA PHE A 20 -18.65 2.31 11.45
C PHE A 20 -17.30 3.05 11.38
N CYS A 21 -16.19 2.39 11.07
CA CYS A 21 -14.90 3.04 10.86
C CYS A 21 -14.58 3.24 9.37
N GLY A 22 -13.84 4.30 9.06
CA GLY A 22 -13.30 4.60 7.72
C GLY A 22 -11.77 4.66 7.71
N VAL A 23 -11.16 4.54 6.52
CA VAL A 23 -9.72 4.81 6.35
C VAL A 23 -9.48 6.31 6.52
N CYS A 24 -8.66 6.66 7.51
CA CYS A 24 -8.33 8.04 7.87
C CYS A 24 -6.84 8.37 7.66
N GLY A 25 -6.01 7.37 7.34
CA GLY A 25 -4.58 7.58 7.15
C GLY A 25 -3.90 6.46 6.40
N VAL A 26 -2.75 6.80 5.81
CA VAL A 26 -1.90 5.88 5.05
C VAL A 26 -0.44 6.10 5.44
N ARG A 27 0.31 5.01 5.61
CA ARG A 27 1.77 5.04 5.74
C ARG A 27 2.37 4.12 4.72
N THR A 28 3.29 4.65 3.92
CA THR A 28 4.00 3.92 2.88
C THR A 28 5.37 3.47 3.38
N ARG A 29 5.86 2.36 2.85
CA ARG A 29 7.26 1.95 2.95
C ARG A 29 7.87 2.00 1.56
N VAL A 30 8.96 2.74 1.44
CA VAL A 30 9.75 2.88 0.21
C VAL A 30 11.20 2.57 0.58
N GLU A 31 11.91 1.88 -0.29
CA GLU A 31 13.35 1.67 -0.08
C GLU A 31 14.08 3.00 -0.30
N PRO A 32 15.21 3.24 0.40
CA PRO A 32 16.04 4.40 0.14
C PRO A 32 16.46 4.45 -1.33
N SER A 33 16.46 5.64 -1.93
CA SER A 33 16.94 5.82 -3.30
C SER A 33 18.43 5.47 -3.38
N ASP A 34 18.79 4.51 -4.23
CA ASP A 34 20.16 4.29 -4.69
C ASP A 34 20.35 4.88 -6.11
N SER A 35 21.54 4.78 -6.68
CA SER A 35 21.81 5.25 -8.05
C SER A 35 21.17 4.38 -9.15
N SER A 36 20.30 3.44 -8.78
CA SER A 36 19.52 2.57 -9.64
C SER A 36 18.04 2.97 -9.57
N ASP A 37 17.25 2.60 -10.56
CA ASP A 37 15.80 2.89 -10.61
C ASP A 37 15.00 1.99 -9.64
N ASN A 38 15.27 2.10 -8.33
CA ASN A 38 14.64 1.31 -7.27
C ASN A 38 13.49 2.08 -6.57
N SER A 39 12.74 2.91 -7.28
CA SER A 39 11.70 3.80 -6.72
C SER A 39 10.32 3.14 -6.53
N GLY A 40 10.30 1.85 -6.18
CA GLY A 40 9.07 1.09 -5.94
C GLY A 40 8.47 1.31 -4.54
N LEU A 41 7.14 1.38 -4.46
CA LEU A 41 6.41 1.27 -3.21
C LEU A 41 6.43 -0.19 -2.74
N ASN A 42 6.96 -0.46 -1.55
CA ASN A 42 7.14 -1.83 -1.06
C ASN A 42 5.99 -2.31 -0.18
N ASP A 43 5.37 -1.39 0.57
CA ASP A 43 4.28 -1.74 1.48
C ASP A 43 3.41 -0.53 1.80
N VAL A 44 2.16 -0.79 2.20
CA VAL A 44 1.19 0.20 2.65
C VAL A 44 0.51 -0.28 3.92
N ARG A 45 0.45 0.61 4.92
CA ARG A 45 -0.38 0.44 6.10
C ARG A 45 -1.52 1.45 6.10
N LEU A 46 -2.76 0.96 6.17
CA LEU A 46 -3.96 1.77 6.34
C LEU A 46 -4.29 1.93 7.83
N TYR A 47 -4.80 3.10 8.19
CA TYR A 47 -5.31 3.41 9.53
C TYR A 47 -6.81 3.62 9.49
N CYS A 48 -7.54 2.96 10.39
CA CYS A 48 -8.99 3.08 10.54
C CYS A 48 -9.33 3.97 11.73
N CYS A 49 -10.27 4.90 11.56
CA CYS A 49 -10.79 5.78 12.60
C CYS A 49 -12.33 5.67 12.66
N ALA A 50 -12.89 5.92 13.84
CA ALA A 50 -14.34 6.06 14.05
C ALA A 50 -14.86 7.42 13.58
#